data_AF-A0A7V8WIK2-F1
#
_entry.id   AF-A0A7V8WIK2-F1
#
_cell.length_a   1.000
_cell.length_b   1.000
_cell.length_c   1.000
_cell.angle_alpha   90.00
_cell.angle_beta   90.00
_cell.angle_gamma   90.00
#
_symmetry.space_group_name_H-M   'P 1'
#
loop_
_entity.id
_entity.type
_entity.pdbx_description
1 polymer ?
#
loop_
_entity_poly.entity_id
_entity_poly.type
_entity_poly.pdbx_seq_one_letter_code
_entity_poly.pdbx_strand_id
1 'polypeptide(L)'
;MDDKERLRVLEAALAQMLKPVKGIPFSVIIKALAERQVVQINKADPADIDLVKRLEQAIRLCGADLKAKPIKRPRPNEVGNDVEGYVMRALPHVGLTAARPTSSAGLGKSTGYPDILIRDSHNRATYLECKIFAQGTAGTTMRSFYLSPSESFKVSIDARHLLLAFGMSALPVAGSRDSLYIPESYKLVDLHDLLCDVKYVFNSDNRRLDTSSTTLLEGKL
;
A
#
# COMPACT_ATOMS: atom_id res chain seq x y z
N MET A 1 -25.64 36.40 -7.01
CA MET A 1 -25.98 35.05 -6.57
C MET A 1 -26.39 35.14 -5.12
N ASP A 2 -27.64 34.83 -4.80
CA ASP A 2 -28.09 34.83 -3.41
C ASP A 2 -27.56 33.58 -2.66
N ASP A 3 -27.72 33.54 -1.34
CA ASP A 3 -27.21 32.44 -0.50
C ASP A 3 -27.81 31.08 -0.88
N LYS A 4 -29.06 31.06 -1.37
CA LYS A 4 -29.77 29.84 -1.77
C LYS A 4 -29.25 29.30 -3.10
N GLU A 5 -28.96 30.19 -4.03
CA GLU A 5 -28.35 29.89 -5.31
C GLU A 5 -26.90 29.44 -5.12
N ARG A 6 -26.15 30.07 -4.19
CA ARG A 6 -24.81 29.62 -3.79
C ARG A 6 -24.83 28.21 -3.20
N LEU A 7 -25.75 27.95 -2.28
CA LEU A 7 -25.90 26.63 -1.66
C LEU A 7 -26.20 25.56 -2.71
N ARG A 8 -27.12 25.82 -3.64
CA ARG A 8 -27.44 24.89 -4.74
C ARG A 8 -26.25 24.58 -5.65
N VAL A 9 -25.45 25.59 -6.00
CA VAL A 9 -24.23 25.39 -6.79
C VAL A 9 -23.24 24.49 -6.05
N LEU A 10 -23.04 24.72 -4.75
CA LEU A 10 -22.14 23.91 -3.92
C LEU A 10 -22.66 22.47 -3.74
N GLU A 11 -23.95 22.28 -3.51
CA GLU A 11 -24.59 20.96 -3.41
C GLU A 11 -24.48 20.20 -4.73
N ALA A 12 -24.68 20.86 -5.87
CA ALA A 12 -24.55 20.25 -7.19
C ALA A 12 -23.09 19.85 -7.49
N ALA A 13 -22.12 20.70 -7.18
CA ALA A 13 -20.70 20.39 -7.30
C ALA A 13 -20.31 19.21 -6.40
N LEU A 14 -20.80 19.19 -5.15
CA LEU A 14 -20.59 18.08 -4.23
C LEU A 14 -21.20 16.78 -4.77
N ALA A 15 -22.43 16.81 -5.27
CA ALA A 15 -23.08 15.66 -5.88
C ALA A 15 -22.31 15.11 -7.10
N GLN A 16 -21.70 16.00 -7.89
CA GLN A 16 -20.84 15.61 -9.00
C GLN A 16 -19.55 14.93 -8.50
N MET A 17 -18.92 15.48 -7.46
CA MET A 17 -17.74 14.87 -6.84
C MET A 17 -18.04 13.53 -6.18
N LEU A 18 -19.28 13.31 -5.72
CA LEU A 18 -19.69 12.04 -5.09
C LEU A 18 -19.88 10.89 -6.09
N LYS A 19 -19.91 11.16 -7.41
CA LYS A 19 -19.95 10.10 -8.42
C LYS A 19 -18.63 9.30 -8.34
N PRO A 20 -18.69 7.98 -8.10
CA PRO A 20 -17.48 7.18 -7.99
C PRO A 20 -16.73 7.17 -9.32
N VAL A 21 -15.49 7.63 -9.32
CA VAL A 21 -14.59 7.39 -10.44
C VAL A 21 -14.02 5.99 -10.24
N LYS A 22 -14.23 5.12 -11.23
CA LYS A 22 -13.88 3.70 -11.14
C LYS A 22 -13.05 3.25 -12.32
N GLY A 23 -12.32 2.16 -12.13
CA GLY A 23 -11.65 1.47 -13.24
C GLY A 23 -10.51 2.27 -13.88
N ILE A 24 -9.82 3.10 -13.12
CA ILE A 24 -8.66 3.84 -13.64
C ILE A 24 -7.43 2.94 -13.55
N PRO A 25 -6.68 2.71 -14.65
CA PRO A 25 -5.43 1.98 -14.57
C PRO A 25 -4.43 2.66 -13.64
N PHE A 26 -3.76 1.86 -12.80
CA PHE A 26 -2.76 2.35 -11.86
C PHE A 26 -1.62 3.14 -12.54
N SER A 27 -1.19 2.72 -13.73
CA SER A 27 -0.20 3.44 -14.54
C SER A 27 -0.61 4.88 -14.83
N VAL A 28 -1.89 5.12 -15.16
CA VAL A 28 -2.45 6.46 -15.38
C VAL A 28 -2.45 7.27 -14.09
N ILE A 29 -2.78 6.65 -12.95
CA ILE A 29 -2.78 7.31 -11.64
C ILE A 29 -1.37 7.76 -11.26
N ILE A 30 -0.37 6.88 -11.39
CA ILE A 30 1.03 7.23 -11.09
C ILE A 30 1.53 8.32 -12.03
N LYS A 31 1.17 8.26 -13.32
CA LYS A 31 1.54 9.31 -14.26
C LYS A 31 0.96 10.67 -13.85
N ALA A 32 -0.28 10.71 -13.39
CA ALA A 32 -0.92 11.94 -12.95
C ALA A 32 -0.37 12.47 -11.61
N LEU A 33 -0.01 11.59 -10.67
CA LEU A 33 0.44 11.99 -9.32
C LEU A 33 1.95 12.28 -9.23
N ALA A 34 2.77 11.62 -10.06
CA ALA A 34 4.22 11.64 -9.95
C ALA A 34 4.94 12.09 -11.22
N GLU A 35 4.21 12.24 -12.33
CA GLU A 35 4.75 12.42 -13.68
C GLU A 35 5.68 11.30 -14.15
N ARG A 36 5.69 10.16 -13.45
CA ARG A 36 6.51 8.96 -13.75
C ARG A 36 5.73 7.87 -14.47
N GLN A 37 6.47 7.04 -15.18
CA GLN A 37 5.95 5.88 -15.89
C GLN A 37 5.99 4.65 -15.00
N VAL A 38 4.89 3.89 -15.00
CA VAL A 38 4.88 2.51 -14.52
C VAL A 38 5.31 1.64 -15.69
N VAL A 39 6.43 0.95 -15.55
CA VAL A 39 6.94 0.00 -16.54
C VAL A 39 6.28 -1.35 -16.30
N GLN A 40 5.62 -1.89 -17.33
CA GLN A 40 5.00 -3.21 -17.25
C GLN A 40 6.05 -4.32 -17.19
N ILE A 41 5.77 -5.39 -16.44
CA ILE A 41 6.58 -6.62 -16.50
C ILE A 41 6.38 -7.28 -17.85
N ASN A 42 7.47 -7.43 -18.61
CA ASN A 42 7.47 -8.17 -19.85
C ASN A 42 7.83 -9.64 -19.59
N LYS A 43 6.84 -10.53 -19.68
CA LYS A 43 7.04 -11.98 -19.43
C LYS A 43 7.92 -12.68 -20.48
N ALA A 44 8.24 -12.03 -21.59
CA ALA A 44 9.17 -12.53 -22.61
C ALA A 44 10.58 -11.92 -22.47
N ASP A 45 10.76 -10.87 -21.67
CA ASP A 45 12.06 -10.24 -21.45
C ASP A 45 12.90 -11.09 -20.47
N PRO A 46 14.12 -11.52 -20.84
CA PRO A 46 14.95 -12.36 -19.98
C PRO A 46 15.27 -11.74 -18.62
N ALA A 47 15.45 -10.42 -18.55
CA ALA A 47 15.78 -9.75 -17.32
C ALA A 47 14.55 -9.63 -16.38
N ASP A 48 13.35 -9.47 -16.92
CA ASP A 48 12.10 -9.54 -16.14
C ASP A 48 11.80 -10.95 -15.63
N ILE A 49 12.09 -11.97 -16.44
CA ILE A 49 12.00 -13.37 -16.01
C ILE A 49 12.97 -13.62 -14.84
N ASP A 50 14.22 -13.15 -14.94
CA ASP A 50 15.20 -13.28 -13.85
C ASP A 50 14.79 -12.52 -12.58
N LEU A 51 14.31 -11.28 -12.72
CA LEU A 51 13.78 -10.49 -11.61
C LEU A 51 12.67 -11.24 -10.87
N VAL A 52 11.67 -11.76 -11.58
CA VAL A 52 10.55 -12.51 -10.96
C VAL A 52 11.04 -13.76 -10.26
N LYS A 53 11.99 -14.51 -10.84
CA LYS A 53 12.60 -15.70 -10.19
C LYS A 53 13.34 -15.34 -8.90
N ARG A 54 14.12 -14.25 -8.90
CA ARG A 54 14.81 -13.78 -7.69
C ARG A 54 13.83 -13.32 -6.62
N LEU A 55 12.78 -12.59 -7.01
CA LEU A 55 11.72 -12.19 -6.09
C LEU A 55 11.03 -13.42 -5.49
N GLU A 56 10.74 -14.46 -6.27
CA GLU A 56 10.20 -15.71 -5.75
C GLU A 56 11.12 -16.35 -4.70
N GLN A 57 12.42 -16.42 -4.96
CA GLN A 57 13.40 -16.93 -4.01
C GLN A 57 13.43 -16.09 -2.72
N ALA A 58 13.42 -14.76 -2.82
CA ALA A 58 13.38 -13.85 -1.66
C ALA A 58 12.08 -14.03 -0.86
N ILE A 59 10.94 -14.18 -1.53
CA ILE A 59 9.64 -14.43 -0.90
C ILE A 59 9.67 -15.75 -0.12
N ARG A 60 10.28 -16.81 -0.67
CA ARG A 60 10.44 -18.10 0.02
C ARG A 60 11.34 -18.00 1.24
N LEU A 61 12.46 -17.29 1.15
CA LEU A 61 13.34 -17.01 2.29
C LEU A 61 12.61 -16.22 3.39
N CYS A 62 11.90 -15.16 2.99
CA CYS A 62 11.07 -14.34 3.88
C CYS A 62 9.99 -15.19 4.57
N GLY A 63 9.27 -16.02 3.80
CA GLY A 63 8.25 -16.92 4.33
C GLY A 63 8.81 -17.95 5.31
N ALA A 64 10.01 -18.48 5.08
CA ALA A 64 10.68 -19.37 6.01
C ALA A 64 11.09 -18.65 7.31
N ASP A 65 11.66 -17.44 7.23
CA ASP A 65 12.01 -16.62 8.40
C ASP A 65 10.76 -16.25 9.20
N LEU A 66 9.67 -15.84 8.54
CA LEU A 66 8.39 -15.55 9.18
C LEU A 66 7.74 -16.78 9.83
N LYS A 67 7.89 -17.98 9.26
CA LYS A 67 7.42 -19.22 9.90
C LYS A 67 8.23 -19.57 11.15
N ALA A 68 9.55 -19.39 11.08
CA ALA A 68 10.44 -19.62 12.20
C ALA A 68 10.26 -18.58 13.32
N LYS A 69 9.93 -17.33 12.95
CA LYS A 69 9.72 -16.20 13.85
C LYS A 69 8.42 -15.46 13.49
N PRO A 70 7.25 -16.02 13.84
CA PRO A 70 5.97 -15.41 13.54
C PRO A 70 5.83 -14.02 14.16
N ILE A 71 5.20 -13.11 13.42
CA ILE A 71 4.93 -11.75 13.92
C ILE A 71 3.85 -11.85 15.00
N LYS A 72 4.11 -11.27 16.17
CA LYS A 72 3.16 -11.21 17.28
C LYS A 72 2.53 -9.83 17.36
N ARG A 73 1.24 -9.71 17.03
CA ARG A 73 0.47 -8.45 17.10
C ARG A 73 -0.97 -8.70 17.53
N PRO A 74 -1.65 -7.69 18.11
CA PRO A 74 -3.08 -7.79 18.41
C PRO A 74 -3.95 -7.64 17.17
N ARG A 75 -3.49 -6.88 16.16
CA ARG A 75 -4.28 -6.52 14.98
C ARG A 75 -3.56 -6.89 13.68
N PRO A 76 -4.26 -7.48 12.69
CA PRO A 76 -3.66 -7.82 11.40
C PRO A 76 -3.03 -6.61 10.68
N ASN A 77 -3.66 -5.43 10.80
CA ASN A 77 -3.18 -4.22 10.11
C ASN A 77 -1.76 -3.79 10.53
N GLU A 78 -1.32 -4.15 11.73
CA GLU A 78 0.04 -3.84 12.22
C GLU A 78 1.10 -4.81 11.67
N VAL A 79 0.67 -6.02 11.29
CA VAL A 79 1.54 -7.08 10.76
C VAL A 79 2.10 -6.70 9.40
N GLY A 80 1.33 -5.97 8.58
CA GLY A 80 1.78 -5.51 7.26
C GLY A 80 3.08 -4.71 7.32
N ASN A 81 3.18 -3.78 8.26
CA ASN A 81 4.37 -2.94 8.46
C ASN A 81 5.58 -3.77 8.92
N ASP A 82 5.34 -4.78 9.77
CA ASP A 82 6.40 -5.65 10.28
C ASP A 82 6.95 -6.59 9.18
N VAL A 83 6.09 -7.03 8.24
CA VAL A 83 6.48 -7.88 7.10
C VAL A 83 7.50 -7.20 6.18
N GLU A 84 7.42 -5.87 6.00
CA GLU A 84 8.37 -5.11 5.18
C GLU A 84 9.83 -5.42 5.57
N GLY A 85 10.11 -5.46 6.88
CA GLY A 85 11.45 -5.71 7.39
C GLY A 85 11.97 -7.09 7.03
N TYR A 86 11.11 -8.11 6.99
CA TYR A 86 11.49 -9.46 6.55
C TYR A 86 11.81 -9.50 5.06
N VAL A 87 10.99 -8.86 4.23
CA VAL A 87 11.21 -8.78 2.78
C VAL A 87 12.50 -8.04 2.46
N MET A 88 12.73 -6.88 3.10
CA MET A 88 13.96 -6.09 2.91
C MET A 88 15.24 -6.88 3.23
N ARG A 89 15.22 -7.74 4.26
CA ARG A 89 16.37 -8.60 4.60
C ARG A 89 16.57 -9.74 3.62
N ALA A 90 15.50 -10.28 3.03
CA ALA A 90 15.58 -11.41 2.12
C ALA A 90 16.13 -11.02 0.73
N LEU A 91 15.82 -9.83 0.24
CA LEU A 91 16.19 -9.38 -1.11
C LEU A 91 17.70 -9.40 -1.41
N PRO A 92 18.61 -8.93 -0.52
CA PRO A 92 20.05 -9.02 -0.76
C PRO A 92 20.58 -10.45 -0.95
N HIS A 93 19.95 -11.45 -0.32
CA HIS A 93 20.38 -12.85 -0.41
C HIS A 93 20.16 -13.46 -1.79
N VAL A 94 19.34 -12.82 -2.63
CA VAL A 94 19.06 -13.23 -4.02
C VAL A 94 19.69 -12.28 -5.04
N GLY A 95 20.61 -11.41 -4.60
CA GLY A 95 21.31 -10.46 -5.46
C GLY A 95 20.47 -9.24 -5.86
N LEU A 96 19.40 -8.93 -5.12
CA LEU A 96 18.60 -7.72 -5.31
C LEU A 96 18.94 -6.70 -4.22
N THR A 97 19.23 -5.47 -4.61
CA THR A 97 19.39 -4.39 -3.62
C THR A 97 18.01 -3.91 -3.17
N ALA A 98 17.89 -3.52 -1.90
CA ALA A 98 16.65 -3.03 -1.32
C ALA A 98 16.91 -1.77 -0.49
N ALA A 99 16.09 -0.75 -0.69
CA ALA A 99 16.12 0.49 0.06
C ALA A 99 14.69 0.97 0.36
N ARG A 100 14.52 1.79 1.39
CA ARG A 100 13.26 2.53 1.56
C ARG A 100 13.21 3.66 0.52
N PRO A 101 12.12 3.82 -0.25
CA PRO A 101 11.99 4.91 -1.20
C PRO A 101 12.04 6.27 -0.50
N THR A 102 12.79 7.21 -1.07
CA THR A 102 12.82 8.60 -0.64
C THR A 102 11.87 9.43 -1.49
N SER A 103 11.27 10.46 -0.88
CA SER A 103 10.50 11.45 -1.64
C SER A 103 11.40 12.24 -2.60
N SER A 104 10.81 12.90 -3.59
CA SER A 104 11.52 13.83 -4.49
C SER A 104 12.27 14.94 -3.73
N ALA A 105 11.82 15.29 -2.52
CA ALA A 105 12.48 16.24 -1.62
C ALA A 105 13.64 15.64 -0.80
N GLY A 106 14.02 14.37 -1.03
CA GLY A 106 15.14 13.70 -0.35
C GLY A 106 14.87 13.29 1.11
N LEU A 107 13.78 13.74 1.72
CA LEU A 107 13.37 13.32 3.06
C LEU A 107 12.76 11.92 2.99
N GLY A 108 13.40 10.95 3.66
CA GLY A 108 12.90 9.59 3.81
C GLY A 108 11.66 9.57 4.69
N LYS A 109 10.51 9.16 4.13
CA LYS A 109 9.29 8.93 4.92
C LYS A 109 9.15 7.44 5.22
N SER A 110 8.93 7.09 6.49
CA SER A 110 8.65 5.70 6.89
C SER A 110 7.28 5.22 6.39
N THR A 111 6.34 6.14 6.13
CA THR A 111 4.94 5.82 5.79
C THR A 111 4.58 6.19 4.37
N GLY A 112 3.58 5.50 3.82
CA GLY A 112 3.02 5.75 2.49
C GLY A 112 3.68 4.94 1.38
N TYR A 113 2.98 4.85 0.25
CA TYR A 113 3.37 4.07 -0.91
C TYR A 113 4.58 4.68 -1.65
N PRO A 114 5.52 3.87 -2.17
CA PRO A 114 5.69 2.43 -1.95
C PRO A 114 6.57 2.11 -0.73
N ASP A 115 6.56 0.85 -0.29
CA ASP A 115 7.33 0.38 0.87
C ASP A 115 8.84 0.20 0.56
N ILE A 116 9.18 -0.43 -0.56
CA ILE A 116 10.56 -0.83 -0.90
C ILE A 116 10.90 -0.41 -2.34
N LEU A 117 12.09 0.15 -2.55
CA LEU A 117 12.73 0.31 -3.86
C LEU A 117 13.77 -0.79 -4.04
N ILE A 118 13.60 -1.57 -5.10
CA ILE A 118 14.48 -2.67 -5.48
C ILE A 118 15.28 -2.26 -6.72
N ARG A 119 16.57 -2.63 -6.76
CA ARG A 119 17.35 -2.60 -8.00
C ARG A 119 17.96 -3.96 -8.28
N ASP A 120 17.79 -4.42 -9.51
CA ASP A 120 18.41 -5.65 -10.02
C ASP A 120 19.86 -5.43 -10.47
N SER A 121 20.49 -6.49 -10.98
CA SER A 121 21.87 -6.47 -11.50
C SER A 121 22.09 -5.52 -12.67
N HIS A 122 21.02 -5.14 -13.38
CA HIS A 122 21.04 -4.17 -14.49
C HIS A 122 20.68 -2.76 -14.02
N ASN A 123 20.61 -2.54 -12.70
CA ASN A 123 20.21 -1.29 -12.07
C ASN A 123 18.78 -0.83 -12.44
N ARG A 124 17.92 -1.75 -12.89
CA ARG A 124 16.51 -1.45 -13.22
C ARG A 124 15.72 -1.36 -11.92
N ALA A 125 14.89 -0.33 -11.83
CA ALA A 125 14.12 -0.04 -10.63
C ALA A 125 12.78 -0.81 -10.59
N THR A 126 12.45 -1.32 -9.41
CA THR A 126 11.14 -1.90 -9.11
C THR A 126 10.68 -1.43 -7.73
N TYR A 127 9.54 -0.77 -7.67
CA TYR A 127 8.86 -0.49 -6.41
C TYR A 127 8.04 -1.70 -5.98
N LEU A 128 8.18 -2.10 -4.72
CA LEU A 128 7.45 -3.21 -4.12
C LEU A 128 6.63 -2.69 -2.93
N GLU A 129 5.33 -2.96 -2.96
CA GLU A 129 4.41 -2.77 -1.85
C GLU A 129 4.15 -4.10 -1.16
N CYS A 130 4.20 -4.12 0.17
CA CYS A 130 3.91 -5.28 1.00
C CYS A 130 2.51 -5.19 1.60
N LYS A 131 1.76 -6.29 1.51
CA LYS A 131 0.45 -6.44 2.17
C LYS A 131 0.32 -7.81 2.80
N ILE A 132 -0.60 -7.91 3.74
CA ILE A 132 -1.09 -9.18 4.24
C ILE A 132 -2.60 -9.28 4.06
N PHE A 133 -3.11 -10.49 3.96
CA PHE A 133 -4.54 -10.77 4.00
C PHE A 133 -4.78 -12.05 4.82
N ALA A 134 -5.97 -12.18 5.41
CA ALA A 134 -6.32 -13.40 6.13
C ALA A 134 -6.52 -14.55 5.13
N GLN A 135 -5.95 -15.72 5.40
CA GLN A 135 -6.13 -16.90 4.55
C GLN A 135 -7.62 -17.21 4.34
N GLY A 136 -8.01 -17.59 3.11
CA GLY A 136 -9.41 -17.85 2.76
C GLY A 136 -10.23 -16.60 2.39
N THR A 137 -9.68 -15.40 2.51
CA THR A 137 -10.34 -14.16 2.05
C THR A 137 -9.95 -13.76 0.61
N ALA A 138 -9.16 -14.60 -0.07
CA ALA A 138 -8.78 -14.40 -1.47
C ALA A 138 -10.03 -14.48 -2.37
N GLY A 139 -10.44 -13.33 -2.92
CA GLY A 139 -11.68 -13.20 -3.71
C GLY A 139 -12.79 -12.38 -3.04
N THR A 140 -12.58 -11.93 -1.79
CA THR A 140 -13.48 -10.97 -1.17
C THR A 140 -13.28 -9.56 -1.74
N THR A 141 -14.30 -8.71 -1.65
CA THR A 141 -14.24 -7.29 -2.03
C THR A 141 -13.48 -6.42 -1.01
N MET A 142 -12.82 -7.03 -0.02
CA MET A 142 -12.03 -6.30 0.96
C MET A 142 -10.85 -5.61 0.26
N ARG A 143 -10.72 -4.31 0.52
CA ARG A 143 -9.72 -3.43 -0.10
C ARG A 143 -8.32 -3.91 0.24
N SER A 144 -7.66 -4.50 -0.76
CA SER A 144 -6.33 -5.13 -0.62
C SER A 144 -5.18 -4.18 -0.98
N PHE A 145 -5.47 -3.03 -1.58
CA PHE A 145 -4.48 -2.04 -2.01
C PHE A 145 -5.02 -0.61 -1.83
N TYR A 146 -4.16 0.30 -1.38
CA TYR A 146 -4.48 1.71 -1.19
C TYR A 146 -3.32 2.58 -1.65
N LEU A 147 -3.63 3.57 -2.47
CA LEU A 147 -2.72 4.65 -2.81
C LEU A 147 -3.39 5.96 -2.39
N SER A 148 -2.78 6.65 -1.43
CA SER A 148 -3.18 7.99 -1.04
C SER A 148 -2.24 9.00 -1.69
N PRO A 149 -2.74 9.97 -2.46
CA PRO A 149 -1.94 11.09 -2.93
C PRO A 149 -1.24 11.79 -1.76
N SER A 150 -0.01 12.23 -1.95
CA SER A 150 0.73 13.02 -0.97
C SER A 150 1.57 14.06 -1.69
N GLU A 151 1.69 15.26 -1.13
CA GLU A 151 2.55 16.32 -1.67
C GLU A 151 4.02 15.89 -1.80
N SER A 152 4.47 14.97 -0.94
CA SER A 152 5.83 14.42 -0.93
C SER A 152 5.84 12.96 -1.42
N PHE A 153 5.38 12.72 -2.64
CA PHE A 153 5.22 11.37 -3.14
C PHE A 153 6.59 10.66 -3.33
N LYS A 154 6.65 9.37 -2.99
CA LYS A 154 7.89 8.58 -2.99
C LYS A 154 8.27 8.01 -4.35
N VAL A 155 7.34 7.99 -5.31
CA VAL A 155 7.60 7.56 -6.68
C VAL A 155 8.33 8.69 -7.40
N SER A 156 9.62 8.51 -7.62
CA SER A 156 10.53 9.56 -8.13
C SER A 156 11.26 9.18 -9.41
N ILE A 157 11.19 7.91 -9.82
CA ILE A 157 11.78 7.39 -11.05
C ILE A 157 10.81 6.46 -11.75
N ASP A 158 10.98 6.32 -13.06
CA ASP A 158 10.24 5.32 -13.85
C ASP A 158 10.70 3.92 -13.41
N ALA A 159 9.74 3.05 -13.12
CA ALA A 159 10.01 1.76 -12.52
C ALA A 159 8.88 0.77 -12.76
N ARG A 160 9.14 -0.52 -12.51
CA ARG A 160 8.06 -1.50 -12.31
C ARG A 160 7.40 -1.27 -10.96
N HIS A 161 6.12 -1.59 -10.85
CA HIS A 161 5.39 -1.48 -9.58
C HIS A 161 4.73 -2.82 -9.28
N LEU A 162 5.14 -3.47 -8.19
CA LEU A 162 4.66 -4.77 -7.79
C LEU A 162 3.99 -4.71 -6.42
N LEU A 163 2.98 -5.55 -6.22
CA LEU A 163 2.37 -5.82 -4.92
C LEU A 163 2.69 -7.25 -4.50
N LEU A 164 3.36 -7.39 -3.37
CA LEU A 164 3.55 -8.67 -2.67
C LEU A 164 2.55 -8.78 -1.53
N ALA A 165 1.63 -9.73 -1.64
CA ALA A 165 0.62 -9.99 -0.62
C ALA A 165 0.82 -11.38 0.00
N PHE A 166 1.03 -11.46 1.31
CA PHE A 166 1.09 -12.74 2.05
C PHE A 166 -0.29 -13.09 2.63
N GLY A 167 -0.74 -14.32 2.38
CA GLY A 167 -1.88 -14.90 3.06
C GLY A 167 -1.45 -15.45 4.41
N MET A 168 -2.00 -14.92 5.50
CA MET A 168 -1.60 -15.23 6.86
C MET A 168 -2.70 -16.01 7.59
N SER A 169 -2.30 -17.02 8.36
CA SER A 169 -3.09 -17.60 9.45
C SER A 169 -2.75 -16.86 10.76
N ALA A 170 -3.73 -16.73 11.66
CA ALA A 170 -3.54 -16.10 12.97
C ALA A 170 -3.78 -17.13 14.07
N LEU A 171 -2.75 -17.41 14.88
CA LEU A 171 -2.82 -18.30 16.02
C LEU A 171 -2.90 -17.49 17.32
N PRO A 172 -4.01 -17.55 18.08
CA PRO A 172 -4.14 -16.82 19.34
C PRO A 172 -3.07 -17.20 20.35
N VAL A 173 -2.53 -16.22 21.07
CA VAL A 173 -1.60 -16.45 22.18
C VAL A 173 -2.39 -16.53 23.48
N ALA A 174 -2.30 -17.67 24.18
CA ALA A 174 -3.01 -17.89 25.44
C ALA A 174 -2.71 -16.78 26.47
N GLY A 175 -3.76 -16.23 27.08
CA GLY A 175 -3.65 -15.15 28.07
C GLY A 175 -3.23 -13.79 27.50
N SER A 176 -3.19 -13.61 26.18
CA SER A 176 -2.92 -12.33 25.53
C SER A 176 -4.03 -11.95 24.53
N ARG A 177 -4.10 -10.66 24.18
CA ARG A 177 -4.87 -10.16 23.03
C ARG A 177 -4.13 -10.36 21.69
N ASP A 178 -2.91 -10.89 21.73
CA ASP A 178 -2.07 -11.08 20.56
C ASP A 178 -2.40 -12.37 19.82
N SER A 179 -2.11 -12.36 18.51
CA SER A 179 -1.99 -13.55 17.69
C SER A 179 -0.60 -13.62 17.06
N LEU A 180 -0.12 -14.84 16.82
CA LEU A 180 1.03 -15.12 15.97
C LEU A 180 0.55 -15.26 14.53
N TYR A 181 1.11 -14.44 13.63
CA TYR A 181 0.76 -14.45 12.21
C TYR A 181 1.78 -15.27 11.43
N ILE A 182 1.29 -16.30 10.74
CA ILE A 182 2.11 -17.29 10.02
C ILE A 182 1.74 -17.25 8.54
N PRO A 183 2.72 -17.13 7.62
CA PRO A 183 2.43 -17.09 6.19
C PRO A 183 2.11 -18.47 5.65
N GLU A 184 0.99 -18.60 4.96
CA GLU A 184 0.51 -19.83 4.32
C GLU A 184 0.60 -19.76 2.79
N SER A 185 0.45 -18.56 2.22
CA SER A 185 0.48 -18.34 0.78
C SER A 185 1.03 -16.96 0.44
N TYR A 186 1.35 -16.72 -0.84
CA TYR A 186 1.70 -15.39 -1.33
C TYR A 186 1.14 -15.15 -2.73
N LYS A 187 1.01 -13.87 -3.09
CA LYS A 187 0.74 -13.39 -4.45
C LYS A 187 1.70 -12.27 -4.77
N LEU A 188 2.28 -12.31 -5.96
CA LEU A 188 3.04 -11.22 -6.54
C LEU A 188 2.26 -10.70 -7.76
N VAL A 189 1.89 -9.42 -7.74
CA VAL A 189 1.00 -8.81 -8.73
C VAL A 189 1.71 -7.64 -9.40
N ASP A 190 1.70 -7.61 -10.73
CA ASP A 190 2.08 -6.41 -11.49
C ASP A 190 0.94 -5.39 -11.41
N LEU A 191 1.27 -4.19 -10.96
CA LEU A 191 0.30 -3.13 -10.77
C LEU A 191 0.00 -2.34 -12.05
N HIS A 192 0.77 -2.48 -13.14
CA HIS A 192 0.63 -1.64 -14.34
C HIS A 192 -0.82 -1.39 -14.79
N ASP A 193 -1.57 -2.49 -15.01
CA ASP A 193 -2.96 -2.47 -15.48
C ASP A 193 -3.99 -2.70 -14.35
N LEU A 194 -3.56 -2.62 -13.09
CA LEU A 194 -4.47 -2.79 -11.96
C LEU A 194 -5.51 -1.66 -11.99
N LEU A 195 -6.77 -2.02 -12.16
CA LEU A 195 -7.88 -1.08 -12.13
C LEU A 195 -8.14 -0.62 -10.69
N CYS A 196 -8.15 0.69 -10.50
CA CYS A 196 -8.32 1.35 -9.22
C CYS A 196 -9.56 2.25 -9.23
N ASP A 197 -10.23 2.31 -8.09
CA ASP A 197 -11.37 3.19 -7.86
C ASP A 197 -10.96 4.34 -6.93
N VAL A 198 -11.48 5.54 -7.19
CA VAL A 198 -11.33 6.69 -6.29
C VAL A 198 -12.30 6.53 -5.13
N LYS A 199 -11.77 6.58 -3.91
CA LYS A 199 -12.58 6.62 -2.70
C LYS A 199 -12.50 8.00 -2.06
N TYR A 200 -13.66 8.65 -1.95
CA TYR A 200 -13.80 9.88 -1.18
C TYR A 200 -13.93 9.57 0.31
N VAL A 201 -13.29 10.38 1.14
CA VAL A 201 -13.43 10.35 2.60
C VAL A 201 -13.66 11.78 3.06
N PHE A 202 -14.79 12.04 3.72
CA PHE A 202 -15.00 13.28 4.45
C PHE A 202 -14.35 13.14 5.83
N ASN A 203 -13.55 14.12 6.23
CA ASN A 203 -12.91 14.16 7.53
C ASN A 203 -13.09 15.54 8.19
N SER A 204 -12.94 15.56 9.51
CA SER A 204 -12.83 16.77 10.34
C SER A 204 -11.64 16.61 11.28
N ASP A 205 -11.33 17.66 12.05
CA ASP A 205 -10.24 17.66 13.03
C ASP A 205 -10.77 18.03 14.42
N ASN A 206 -10.04 17.65 15.48
CA ASN A 206 -10.47 17.87 16.86
C ASN A 206 -10.72 19.35 17.14
N ARG A 207 -9.90 20.24 16.57
CA ARG A 207 -10.07 21.69 16.75
C ARG A 207 -11.44 22.15 16.23
N ARG A 208 -11.88 21.69 15.06
CA ARG A 208 -13.22 22.01 14.52
C ARG A 208 -14.36 21.43 15.34
N LEU A 209 -14.15 20.31 16.03
CA LEU A 209 -15.14 19.71 16.93
C LEU A 209 -15.22 20.48 18.25
N ASP A 210 -14.07 20.85 18.82
CA ASP A 210 -13.96 21.52 20.12
C ASP A 210 -14.46 22.97 20.07
N THR A 211 -14.20 23.69 18.97
CA THR A 211 -14.69 25.09 18.81
C THR A 211 -16.08 25.16 18.19
N SER A 212 -16.75 24.01 18.01
CA SER A 212 -17.97 23.96 17.22
C SER A 212 -19.14 24.55 18.02
N SER A 213 -19.85 25.51 17.43
CA SER A 213 -21.20 25.89 17.90
C SER A 213 -22.20 24.73 17.82
N THR A 214 -21.78 23.59 17.26
CA THR A 214 -22.52 22.33 17.18
C THR A 214 -22.32 21.42 18.40
N THR A 215 -21.45 21.79 19.35
CA THR A 215 -21.23 21.02 20.58
C THR A 215 -22.44 21.18 21.51
N LEU A 216 -23.16 20.09 21.76
CA LEU A 216 -24.39 20.10 22.56
C LEU A 216 -24.14 19.97 24.07
N LEU A 217 -23.09 19.24 24.47
CA LEU A 217 -22.71 19.01 25.87
C LEU A 217 -21.22 18.64 25.94
N GLU A 218 -20.48 19.19 26.91
CA GLU A 218 -19.14 18.72 27.29
C GLU A 218 -19.08 18.50 28.81
N GLY A 219 -18.21 17.60 29.27
CA GLY A 219 -18.02 17.34 30.69
C GLY A 219 -16.78 16.50 30.96
N LYS A 220 -16.27 16.56 32.20
CA LYS A 220 -15.21 15.68 32.69
C LYS A 220 -15.83 14.49 33.42
N LEU A 221 -15.26 13.30 33.22
CA LEU A 221 -15.61 12.06 33.91
C LEU A 221 -14.56 11.73 34.97
#